data_AF-A0A7V7UW98-F1
#
_entry.id   AF-A0A7V7UW98-F1
#
_cell.length_a   1.000
_cell.length_b   1.000
_cell.length_c   1.000
_cell.angle_alpha   90.00
_cell.angle_beta   90.00
_cell.angle_gamma   90.00
#
_symmetry.space_group_name_H-M   'P 1'
#
loop_
_entity.id
_entity.type
_entity.pdbx_description
1 polymer ?
#
loop_
_entity_poly.entity_id
_entity_poly.type
_entity_poly.pdbx_seq_one_letter_code
_entity_poly.pdbx_strand_id
1 'polypeptide(L)'
;MERQVENNLKTVIERSGNSDVDLTVNVDIDTTPIAYGILCSIFAKGDLTELELEKAIQKLDHLIDRDKNKKRRKKSEENKPKLYDFPQPPSRRNWF
;
A
#
# COMPACT_ATOMS: atom_id res chain seq x y z
N MET A 1 -12.72 -29.40 4.10
CA MET A 1 -12.94 -29.09 2.67
C MET A 1 -12.79 -27.58 2.53
N GLU A 2 -11.56 -27.12 2.30
CA GLU A 2 -11.26 -25.69 2.18
C GLU A 2 -11.62 -25.24 0.76
N ARG A 3 -12.46 -24.21 0.63
CA ARG A 3 -12.82 -23.65 -0.68
C ARG A 3 -11.68 -22.75 -1.14
N GLN A 4 -11.06 -23.11 -2.25
CA GLN A 4 -10.15 -22.21 -2.97
C GLN A 4 -10.96 -21.04 -3.52
N VAL A 5 -10.61 -19.82 -3.12
CA VAL A 5 -11.19 -18.59 -3.65
C VAL A 5 -10.37 -18.22 -4.89
N GLU A 6 -10.87 -18.56 -6.07
CA GLU A 6 -10.21 -18.25 -7.34
C GLU A 6 -10.42 -16.77 -7.72
N ASN A 7 -9.32 -16.05 -7.95
CA ASN A 7 -9.35 -14.68 -8.45
C ASN A 7 -9.48 -14.71 -9.99
N ASN A 8 -10.67 -14.39 -10.49
CA ASN A 8 -11.04 -14.40 -11.92
C ASN A 8 -10.72 -13.09 -12.66
N LEU A 9 -9.58 -12.44 -12.40
CA LEU A 9 -9.12 -11.32 -13.22
C LEU A 9 -8.49 -11.84 -14.53
N LYS A 10 -9.32 -12.15 -15.53
CA LYS A 10 -8.87 -12.47 -16.89
C LYS A 10 -8.33 -11.21 -17.57
N THR A 11 -7.02 -11.01 -17.56
CA THR A 11 -6.34 -10.07 -18.47
C THR A 11 -6.15 -10.75 -19.82
N VAL A 12 -7.04 -10.43 -20.76
CA VAL A 12 -6.98 -10.92 -22.15
C VAL A 12 -5.84 -10.20 -22.86
N ILE A 13 -4.65 -10.79 -22.91
CA ILE A 13 -3.56 -10.37 -23.80
C ILE A 13 -3.22 -11.57 -24.68
N GLU A 14 -3.88 -11.66 -25.83
CA GLU A 14 -3.81 -12.87 -26.64
C GLU A 14 -2.58 -12.95 -27.54
N ARG A 15 -1.92 -11.85 -27.95
CA ARG A 15 -0.72 -11.90 -28.84
C ARG A 15 0.20 -10.67 -28.75
N SER A 16 1.36 -10.78 -28.09
CA SER A 16 2.53 -9.91 -28.37
C SER A 16 3.84 -10.62 -28.01
N GLY A 17 4.66 -10.90 -29.03
CA GLY A 17 5.88 -11.72 -28.95
C GLY A 17 7.10 -11.05 -28.31
N ASN A 18 6.92 -10.14 -27.36
CA ASN A 18 8.01 -9.55 -26.56
C ASN A 18 7.55 -9.12 -25.14
N SER A 19 6.33 -9.45 -24.73
CA SER A 19 5.72 -8.92 -23.52
C SER A 19 5.95 -9.84 -22.33
N ASP A 20 7.18 -9.87 -21.82
CA ASP A 20 7.42 -10.31 -20.44
C ASP A 20 6.92 -9.19 -19.52
N VAL A 21 5.65 -9.29 -19.13
CA VAL A 21 4.97 -8.27 -18.32
C VAL A 21 4.76 -8.86 -16.94
N ASP A 22 5.66 -8.50 -16.03
CA ASP A 22 5.49 -8.75 -14.60
C ASP A 22 4.35 -7.88 -14.06
N LEU A 23 3.15 -8.45 -13.97
CA LEU A 23 2.00 -7.81 -13.35
C LEU A 23 2.16 -7.86 -11.82
N THR A 24 2.64 -6.77 -11.25
CA THR A 24 2.61 -6.60 -9.78
C THR A 24 1.21 -6.15 -9.36
N VAL A 25 0.36 -7.11 -8.96
CA VAL A 25 -0.98 -6.80 -8.44
C VAL A 25 -0.86 -6.41 -6.97
N ASN A 26 -0.97 -5.12 -6.68
CA ASN A 26 -1.07 -4.63 -5.31
C ASN A 26 -2.53 -4.74 -4.84
N VAL A 27 -2.77 -5.58 -3.84
CA VAL A 27 -4.08 -5.71 -3.19
C VAL A 27 -4.06 -4.90 -1.89
N ASP A 28 -4.76 -3.77 -1.89
CA ASP A 28 -4.96 -2.95 -0.69
C ASP A 28 -6.26 -3.36 0.00
N ILE A 29 -6.16 -3.82 1.26
CA ILE A 29 -7.31 -4.17 2.10
C ILE A 29 -7.55 -3.05 3.10
N ASP A 30 -8.72 -2.42 3.06
CA ASP A 30 -9.12 -1.43 4.06
C ASP A 30 -9.59 -2.13 5.34
N THR A 31 -8.78 -2.05 6.39
CA THR A 31 -9.06 -2.66 7.70
C THR A 31 -9.71 -1.68 8.68
N THR A 32 -10.00 -0.44 8.27
CA THR A 32 -10.59 0.57 9.16
C THR A 32 -11.97 0.17 9.71
N PRO A 33 -12.91 -0.39 8.92
CA PRO A 33 -14.23 -0.77 9.45
C PRO A 33 -14.15 -1.90 10.47
N ILE A 34 -13.17 -2.81 10.30
CA ILE A 34 -12.92 -3.92 11.22
C ILE A 34 -12.51 -3.37 12.59
N ALA A 35 -11.62 -2.35 12.62
CA ALA A 35 -11.15 -1.75 13.86
C ALA A 35 -12.30 -1.08 14.66
N TYR A 36 -13.18 -0.32 14.00
CA TYR A 36 -14.37 0.24 14.66
C TYR A 36 -15.32 -0.86 15.15
N GLY A 37 -15.53 -1.90 14.33
CA GLY A 37 -16.35 -3.05 14.72
C GLY A 37 -15.85 -3.72 16.00
N ILE A 38 -14.53 -3.88 16.14
CA ILE A 38 -13.90 -4.40 17.36
C ILE A 38 -14.17 -3.48 18.55
N LEU A 39 -13.96 -2.16 18.43
CA LEU A 39 -14.24 -1.22 19.51
C LEU A 39 -15.70 -1.26 19.96
N CYS A 40 -16.64 -1.26 19.00
CA CYS A 40 -18.07 -1.40 19.28
C CYS A 40 -18.39 -2.74 19.94
N SER A 41 -17.74 -3.83 19.55
CA SER A 41 -17.95 -5.14 20.16
C SER A 41 -17.49 -5.19 21.63
N ILE A 42 -16.40 -4.50 21.96
CA ILE A 42 -15.88 -4.42 23.33
C ILE A 42 -16.80 -3.52 24.18
N PHE A 43 -17.25 -2.40 23.62
CA PHE A 43 -18.23 -1.55 24.30
C PHE A 43 -19.56 -2.26 24.55
N ALA A 44 -20.08 -3.00 23.57
CA ALA A 44 -21.30 -3.79 23.71
C ALA A 44 -21.19 -4.88 24.79
N LYS A 45 -19.97 -5.39 25.07
CA LYS A 45 -19.72 -6.31 26.19
C LYS A 45 -19.74 -5.63 27.56
N GLY A 46 -19.67 -4.30 27.61
CA GLY A 46 -19.58 -3.52 28.85
C GLY A 46 -18.16 -3.40 29.40
N ASP A 47 -17.15 -3.83 28.65
CA ASP A 47 -15.73 -3.76 29.05
C ASP A 47 -15.13 -2.35 28.88
N LEU A 48 -15.88 -1.42 28.25
CA LEU A 48 -15.51 -0.02 28.07
C LEU A 48 -16.63 0.89 28.54
N THR A 49 -16.26 1.97 29.22
CA THR A 49 -17.17 3.09 29.44
C THR A 49 -17.32 3.93 28.17
N GLU A 50 -18.39 4.72 28.08
CA GLU A 50 -18.67 5.59 26.93
C GLU A 50 -17.50 6.57 26.67
N LEU A 51 -16.93 7.12 27.75
CA LEU A 51 -15.80 8.04 27.69
C LEU A 51 -14.51 7.36 27.22
N GLU A 52 -14.30 6.08 27.55
CA GLU A 52 -13.17 5.30 27.06
C GLU A 52 -13.34 4.90 25.60
N LEU A 53 -14.57 4.57 25.18
CA LEU A 53 -14.89 4.32 23.79
C LEU A 53 -14.61 5.55 22.93
N GLU A 54 -15.07 6.72 23.35
CA GLU A 54 -14.85 7.97 22.61
C GLU A 54 -13.35 8.28 22.46
N LYS A 55 -12.58 8.13 23.53
CA LYS A 55 -11.11 8.28 23.48
C LYS A 55 -10.45 7.25 22.56
N ALA A 56 -10.94 6.01 22.55
CA ALA A 56 -10.42 4.96 21.69
C ALA A 56 -10.70 5.25 20.20
N ILE A 57 -11.90 5.75 19.88
CA ILE A 57 -12.28 6.19 18.54
C ILE A 57 -11.39 7.35 18.08
N GLN A 58 -11.24 8.39 18.90
CA GLN A 58 -10.37 9.53 18.56
C GLN A 58 -8.92 9.10 18.32
N LYS A 59 -8.41 8.17 19.11
CA LYS A 59 -7.05 7.63 18.94
C LYS A 59 -6.94 6.81 17.65
N LEU A 60 -7.95 6.02 17.31
CA LEU A 60 -8.02 5.24 16.08
C LEU A 60 -8.02 6.17 14.85
N ASP A 61 -8.84 7.20 14.86
CA ASP A 61 -8.92 8.21 13.79
C ASP A 61 -7.55 8.86 13.54
N HIS A 62 -6.89 9.28 14.61
CA HIS A 62 -5.55 9.88 14.54
C HIS A 62 -4.51 8.91 13.95
N LEU A 63 -4.59 7.61 14.28
CA LEU A 63 -3.69 6.60 13.71
C LEU A 63 -3.94 6.39 12.22
N ILE A 64 -5.21 6.35 11.80
CA ILE A 64 -5.62 6.22 10.40
C ILE A 64 -5.12 7.42 9.59
N ASP A 65 -5.30 8.64 10.08
CA ASP A 65 -4.85 9.85 9.40
C ASP A 65 -3.34 9.94 9.31
N ARG A 66 -2.63 9.51 10.36
CA ARG A 66 -1.17 9.41 10.32
C ARG A 66 -0.69 8.43 9.25
N ASP A 67 -1.36 7.28 9.10
CA ASP A 67 -1.03 6.30 8.05
C ASP A 67 -1.30 6.84 6.64
N LYS A 68 -2.46 7.48 6.44
CA LYS A 68 -2.79 8.17 5.18
C LYS A 68 -1.73 9.20 4.80
N ASN A 69 -1.27 10.01 5.76
CA ASN A 69 -0.22 11.00 5.54
C ASN A 69 1.14 10.35 5.21
N LYS A 70 1.48 9.23 5.86
CA LYS A 70 2.69 8.47 5.54
C LYS A 70 2.65 7.90 4.12
N LYS A 71 1.52 7.32 3.70
CA LYS A 71 1.30 6.82 2.33
C LYS A 71 1.43 7.95 1.30
N ARG A 72 0.85 9.12 1.56
CA ARG A 72 1.00 10.32 0.70
C ARG A 72 2.46 10.75 0.52
N ARG A 73 3.23 10.79 1.61
CA ARG A 73 4.66 11.12 1.55
C ARG A 73 5.45 10.11 0.74
N LYS A 74 5.22 8.80 0.95
CA LYS A 74 5.91 7.75 0.20
C LYS A 74 5.63 7.84 -1.30
N LYS A 75 4.38 8.08 -1.70
CA LYS A 75 3.99 8.28 -3.10
C LYS A 75 4.72 9.48 -3.73
N SER A 76 4.95 10.55 -2.97
CA SER A 76 5.71 11.71 -3.47
C SER A 76 7.20 11.44 -3.65
N GLU A 77 7.79 10.50 -2.90
CA GLU A 77 9.18 10.07 -3.07
C GLU A 77 9.35 9.14 -4.27
N GLU A 78 8.38 8.25 -4.49
CA GLU A 78 8.36 7.34 -5.65
C GLU A 78 8.22 8.09 -6.99
N ASN A 79 7.59 9.27 -6.98
CA ASN A 79 7.46 10.13 -8.17
C ASN A 79 8.71 10.95 -8.52
N LYS A 80 9.83 10.78 -7.81
CA LYS A 80 11.09 11.42 -8.20
C LYS A 80 11.68 10.68 -9.43
N PRO A 81 12.03 11.37 -10.53
CA PRO A 81 12.66 10.73 -11.66
C PRO A 81 13.96 10.07 -11.18
N LYS A 82 14.17 8.80 -11.55
CA LYS A 82 15.44 8.10 -11.31
C LYS A 82 16.53 8.85 -12.08
N LEU A 83 17.32 9.65 -11.37
CA LEU A 83 18.49 10.31 -11.95
C LEU A 83 19.55 9.23 -12.16
N TYR A 84 19.79 8.86 -13.42
CA TYR A 84 20.93 8.03 -13.76
C TYR A 84 22.13 8.94 -13.96
N ASP A 85 23.26 8.59 -13.37
CA ASP A 85 24.52 9.25 -13.69
C ASP A 85 24.81 9.01 -15.17
N PHE A 86 24.94 10.09 -15.93
CA PHE A 86 25.39 9.99 -17.30
C PHE A 86 26.79 9.37 -17.31
N PRO A 87 27.05 8.34 -18.14
CA PRO A 87 28.37 7.73 -18.20
C PRO A 87 29.37 8.82 -18.57
N GLN A 88 30.31 9.09 -17.65
CA GLN A 88 31.44 9.98 -17.89
C GLN A 88 32.17 9.45 -19.13
N PRO A 89 32.38 10.28 -20.17
CA PRO A 89 33.12 9.83 -21.34
C PRO A 89 34.51 9.36 -20.88
N PRO A 90 35.01 8.22 -21.36
CA PRO A 90 36.32 7.73 -20.96
C PRO A 90 37.35 8.81 -21.29
N SER A 91 38.16 9.17 -20.29
CA SER A 91 39.30 10.07 -20.46
C SER A 91 40.07 9.64 -21.70
N ARG A 92 40.18 10.55 -22.69
CA ARG A 92 40.82 10.29 -23.97
C ARG A 92 42.25 9.83 -23.69
N ARG A 93 42.48 8.52 -23.79
CA ARG A 93 43.81 7.95 -23.71
C ARG A 93 44.54 8.43 -24.96
N ASN A 94 45.49 9.36 -24.80
CA ASN A 94 46.35 9.80 -25.88
C ASN A 94 47.21 8.62 -26.31
N TRP A 95 47.01 8.16 -27.54
CA TRP A 95 47.95 7.28 -28.21
C TRP A 95 48.99 8.19 -28.86
N PHE A 96 50.25 8.00 -28.48
CA PHE A 96 51.41 8.62 -29.10
C PHE A 96 51.47 8.34 -30.60
#